data_AF-A0AAV0D4M9-F1
#
_entry.id   AF-A0AAV0D4M9-F1
#
_cell.length_a   1.000
_cell.length_b   1.000
_cell.length_c   1.000
_cell.angle_alpha   90.00
_cell.angle_beta   90.00
_cell.angle_gamma   90.00
#
_symmetry.space_group_name_H-M   'P 1'
#
loop_
_entity.id
_entity.type
_entity.pdbx_description
1 polymer ?
#
loop_
_entity_poly.entity_id
_entity_poly.type
_entity_poly.pdbx_seq_one_letter_code
_entity_poly.pdbx_strand_id
1 'polypeptide(L)'
;MDRSWIKEGNRLSAEYTNGVNNFIDFAMLNSDNRRSLRCPCKNCCNLDFHTPEQIKVHLLKVGFLESYVVWTRHGEIEKPTSYRSSESPFLHEQRETEDMLGDIYEQLGNNSNRFRELVEDSEKPLYSGSNHSKLSGLMLLFNIKGKFGLSDQGFTALLEALSTLFPADNCIPKSMYEAKKVMKVLGLDYQKIHACRNDCILFHKQYTDLEKCPTCGESRWKEKKNGAISSAHRIPTKVLWYFPPIPRFKRMFQSPKTAENMTWHANHRIKDGKLRHPADSPAWHHIDKMWPNFSEESRNLRLALSSDGVNPHSSMSSSYSCWPVQMVIYNLPPWLTMKRKFMMLSLLISGPKQPGNDLDVYLEPLIDDLKTLWDDGVDVYDAFKNETFKMRAVLMWTISDFPAYGNLSGCTVKGYFACPVCGPKTSSTWLKCSKKCVYMSHRRFLPSDHKFRDLKKVFNNKVEREGPPETLTGQDVLKIVEEIDYFNLHEKMIDDGGEMPVQFGTSAAIPCPKKQSEEAMTRRSQYIADLLGVGLVGQITLIPYNSGDHWVLVAIDIAFGNVYYLDSLGDIPPFDLQVIVDQLSALLERNELYYVLIGCVCMSMLAHLISKLTISI
;
A
#
# COMPACT_ATOMS: atom_id res chain seq x y z
N MET A 1 -14.30 34.27 19.90
CA MET A 1 -14.55 35.44 19.05
C MET A 1 -15.80 35.20 18.24
N ASP A 2 -16.56 36.24 17.90
CA ASP A 2 -17.69 36.11 16.97
C ASP A 2 -17.17 35.81 15.55
N ARG A 3 -17.81 34.85 14.88
CA ARG A 3 -17.44 34.30 13.57
C ARG A 3 -18.62 34.23 12.61
N SER A 4 -19.78 34.72 13.03
CA SER A 4 -20.98 34.79 12.20
C SER A 4 -20.73 35.58 10.92
N TRP A 5 -19.87 36.62 10.99
CA TRP A 5 -19.43 37.45 9.86
C TRP A 5 -18.75 36.66 8.73
N ILE A 6 -18.20 35.46 8.96
CA ILE A 6 -17.58 34.63 7.89
C ILE A 6 -18.63 34.22 6.84
N LYS A 7 -19.90 34.11 7.25
CA LYS A 7 -21.03 33.76 6.39
C LYS A 7 -21.80 34.98 5.87
N GLU A 8 -21.34 36.19 6.17
CA GLU A 8 -21.97 37.43 5.69
C GLU A 8 -21.74 37.57 4.18
N GLY A 9 -22.83 37.73 3.43
CA GLY A 9 -22.79 37.83 1.97
C GLY A 9 -22.19 39.15 1.48
N ASN A 10 -22.35 40.22 2.27
CA ASN A 10 -21.83 41.54 1.93
C ASN A 10 -20.43 41.80 2.51
N ARG A 11 -19.39 41.59 1.70
CA ARG A 11 -17.98 41.78 2.09
C ARG A 11 -17.56 43.24 2.30
N LEU A 12 -18.40 44.19 1.91
CA LEU A 12 -18.20 45.63 2.16
C LEU A 12 -18.90 46.09 3.44
N SER A 13 -19.58 45.19 4.16
CA SER A 13 -20.19 45.53 5.44
C SER A 13 -19.12 45.85 6.49
N ALA A 14 -19.49 46.70 7.44
CA ALA A 14 -18.63 47.02 8.58
C ALA A 14 -18.35 45.76 9.42
N GLU A 15 -19.31 44.85 9.52
CA GLU A 15 -19.22 43.59 10.27
C GLU A 15 -18.18 42.63 9.65
N TYR A 16 -18.22 42.45 8.34
CA TYR A 16 -17.24 41.61 7.63
C TYR A 16 -15.84 42.22 7.71
N THR A 17 -15.74 43.53 7.50
CA THR A 17 -14.44 44.24 7.56
C THR A 17 -13.83 44.18 8.95
N ASN A 18 -14.63 44.38 10.00
CA ASN A 18 -14.18 44.26 11.39
C ASN A 18 -13.79 42.83 11.74
N GLY A 19 -14.56 41.84 11.26
CA GLY A 19 -14.23 40.43 11.40
C GLY A 19 -12.87 40.06 10.79
N VAL A 20 -12.58 40.53 9.57
CA VAL A 20 -11.29 40.34 8.89
C VAL A 20 -10.14 40.96 9.68
N ASN A 21 -10.31 42.18 10.22
CA ASN A 21 -9.28 42.83 11.03
C ASN A 21 -9.01 42.03 12.32
N ASN A 22 -10.07 41.62 13.02
CA ASN A 22 -9.95 40.82 14.24
C ASN A 22 -9.25 39.47 13.99
N PHE A 23 -9.50 38.84 12.84
CA PHE A 23 -8.81 37.63 12.43
C PHE A 23 -7.30 37.88 12.20
N ILE A 24 -6.94 38.96 11.50
CA ILE A 24 -5.55 39.29 11.23
C ILE A 24 -4.80 39.59 12.53
N ASP A 25 -5.40 40.35 13.43
CA ASP A 25 -4.81 40.65 14.75
C ASP A 25 -4.58 39.38 15.55
N PHE A 26 -5.57 38.47 15.56
CA PHE A 26 -5.43 37.15 16.18
C PHE A 26 -4.30 36.34 15.56
N ALA A 27 -4.23 36.28 14.23
CA ALA A 27 -3.20 35.53 13.51
C ALA A 27 -1.78 36.09 13.76
N MET A 28 -1.65 37.42 13.88
CA MET A 28 -0.38 38.08 14.20
C MET A 28 0.06 37.84 15.65
N LEU A 29 -0.89 37.80 16.59
CA LEU A 29 -0.61 37.54 18.00
C LEU A 29 -0.14 36.10 18.25
N ASN A 30 -0.59 35.15 17.43
CA ASN A 30 -0.34 33.72 17.60
C ASN A 30 0.67 33.14 16.60
N SER A 31 1.41 33.98 15.86
CA SER A 31 2.44 33.56 14.90
C SER A 31 3.83 34.04 15.31
N ASP A 32 4.82 33.15 15.20
CA ASP A 32 6.24 33.47 15.40
C ASP A 32 6.81 34.38 14.29
N ASN A 33 6.22 34.35 13.09
CA ASN A 33 6.57 35.20 11.96
C ASN A 33 5.42 36.12 11.56
N ARG A 34 5.41 37.34 12.10
CA ARG A 34 4.33 38.33 11.92
C ARG A 34 4.29 38.99 10.53
N ARG A 35 5.30 38.76 9.69
CA ARG A 35 5.38 39.33 8.33
C ARG A 35 4.84 38.38 7.26
N SER A 36 4.61 37.12 7.62
CA SER A 36 4.21 36.08 6.68
C SER A 36 3.26 35.11 7.35
N LEU A 37 1.96 35.25 7.08
CA LEU A 37 0.88 34.46 7.67
C LEU A 37 0.19 33.63 6.60
N ARG A 38 -0.45 32.53 7.00
CA ARG A 38 -1.24 31.71 6.07
C ARG A 38 -2.50 32.48 5.65
N CYS A 39 -2.90 32.38 4.38
CA CYS A 39 -4.08 33.09 3.89
C CYS A 39 -5.31 32.17 3.87
N PRO A 40 -6.36 32.42 4.69
CA PRO A 40 -7.58 31.60 4.71
C PRO A 40 -8.60 32.01 3.63
N CYS A 41 -8.20 32.75 2.59
CA CYS A 41 -9.14 33.10 1.53
C CYS A 41 -9.53 31.86 0.71
N LYS A 42 -10.66 31.92 0.00
CA LYS A 42 -11.19 30.79 -0.78
C LYS A 42 -10.22 30.27 -1.85
N ASN A 43 -9.29 31.10 -2.34
CA ASN A 43 -8.31 30.68 -3.34
C ASN A 43 -7.07 30.06 -2.69
N CYS A 44 -6.52 30.68 -1.64
CA CYS A 44 -5.28 30.24 -1.01
C CYS A 44 -5.49 29.06 -0.04
N CYS A 45 -6.69 28.86 0.50
CA CYS A 45 -7.06 27.72 1.35
C CYS A 45 -6.09 27.39 2.51
N ASN A 46 -5.46 28.41 3.12
CA ASN A 46 -4.40 28.29 4.14
C ASN A 46 -3.07 27.65 3.66
N LEU A 47 -2.89 27.45 2.36
CA LEU A 47 -1.68 26.88 1.78
C LEU A 47 -0.61 27.93 1.52
N ASP A 48 -1.02 29.10 1.01
CA ASP A 48 -0.12 30.19 0.67
C ASP A 48 0.16 31.12 1.87
N PHE A 49 1.35 31.70 1.86
CA PHE A 49 1.79 32.68 2.84
C PHE A 49 1.87 34.07 2.24
N HIS A 50 1.28 35.04 2.94
CA HIS A 50 1.18 36.42 2.49
C HIS A 50 1.38 37.39 3.67
N THR A 51 1.64 38.66 3.37
CA THR A 51 1.67 39.68 4.42
C THR A 51 0.25 39.94 4.96
N PRO A 52 0.09 40.43 6.20
CA PRO A 52 -1.22 40.78 6.76
C PRO A 52 -2.05 41.68 5.84
N GLU A 53 -1.42 42.65 5.16
CA GLU A 53 -2.07 43.58 4.24
C GLU A 53 -2.59 42.86 2.98
N GLN A 54 -1.79 41.93 2.43
CA GLN A 54 -2.19 41.12 1.29
C GLN A 54 -3.33 40.16 1.65
N ILE A 55 -3.29 39.55 2.83
CA ILE A 55 -4.37 38.69 3.35
C ILE A 55 -5.65 39.51 3.50
N LYS A 56 -5.58 40.73 4.04
CA LYS A 56 -6.75 41.62 4.15
C LYS A 56 -7.38 41.88 2.79
N VAL A 57 -6.57 42.20 1.76
CA VAL A 57 -7.06 42.40 0.40
C VAL A 57 -7.70 41.13 -0.15
N HIS A 58 -7.08 39.97 0.05
CA HIS A 58 -7.63 38.69 -0.40
C HIS A 58 -8.96 38.37 0.29
N LEU A 59 -9.09 38.63 1.59
CA LEU A 59 -10.32 38.36 2.33
C LEU A 59 -11.47 39.30 1.95
N LEU A 60 -11.17 40.56 1.60
CA LEU A 60 -12.17 41.51 1.11
C LEU A 60 -12.59 41.24 -0.35
N LYS A 61 -11.64 40.87 -1.23
CA LYS A 61 -11.92 40.62 -2.66
C LYS A 61 -12.45 39.22 -2.94
N VAL A 62 -11.78 38.20 -2.41
CA VAL A 62 -12.02 36.78 -2.73
C VAL A 62 -12.96 36.13 -1.71
N GLY A 63 -12.91 36.57 -0.46
CA GLY A 63 -13.74 36.04 0.62
C GLY A 63 -13.02 35.01 1.48
N PHE A 64 -13.50 34.86 2.71
CA PHE A 64 -13.00 33.91 3.70
C PHE A 64 -13.49 32.49 3.39
N LEU A 65 -12.67 31.47 3.67
CA LEU A 65 -13.05 30.07 3.53
C LEU A 65 -14.10 29.68 4.59
N GLU A 66 -15.35 29.51 4.17
CA GLU A 66 -16.51 29.34 5.06
C GLU A 66 -16.45 28.11 5.96
N SER A 67 -15.71 27.06 5.55
CA SER A 67 -15.50 25.85 6.36
C SER A 67 -14.42 26.03 7.44
N TYR A 68 -13.64 27.10 7.40
CA TYR A 68 -12.53 27.35 8.30
C TYR A 68 -12.95 28.22 9.49
N VAL A 69 -13.82 27.67 10.32
CA VAL A 69 -14.44 28.36 11.47
C VAL A 69 -13.66 28.19 12.78
N VAL A 70 -12.67 27.29 12.84
CA VAL A 70 -11.72 27.16 13.95
C VAL A 70 -10.35 27.48 13.41
N TRP A 71 -9.70 28.51 13.93
CA TRP A 71 -8.47 29.06 13.35
C TRP A 71 -7.22 28.28 13.79
N THR A 72 -7.26 26.95 13.71
CA THR A 72 -6.21 26.03 14.16
C THR A 72 -4.86 26.27 13.49
N ARG A 73 -4.84 26.65 12.20
CA ARG A 73 -3.62 27.04 11.45
C ARG A 73 -3.03 28.39 11.88
N HIS A 74 -3.74 29.11 12.75
CA HIS A 74 -3.37 30.43 13.28
C HIS A 74 -3.34 30.44 14.82
N GLY A 75 -3.18 29.26 15.43
CA GLY A 75 -2.95 29.12 16.87
C GLY A 75 -4.21 29.02 17.75
N GLU A 76 -5.40 28.88 17.16
CA GLU A 76 -6.60 28.63 17.96
C GLU A 76 -6.65 27.18 18.47
N ILE A 77 -6.67 27.03 19.79
CA ILE A 77 -6.83 25.76 20.49
C ILE A 77 -8.31 25.60 20.87
N GLU A 78 -8.97 24.58 20.33
CA GLU A 78 -10.35 24.23 20.67
C GLU A 78 -10.44 23.90 22.18
N LYS A 79 -11.33 24.59 22.92
CA LYS A 79 -11.62 24.21 24.31
C LYS A 79 -12.63 23.05 24.31
N PRO A 80 -12.28 21.87 24.85
CA PRO A 80 -13.25 20.81 25.06
C PRO A 80 -14.12 21.15 26.27
N THR A 81 -15.44 21.05 26.11
CA THR A 81 -16.35 20.88 27.23
C THR A 81 -16.00 19.58 27.95
N SER A 82 -15.76 19.71 29.26
CA SER A 82 -15.35 18.69 30.24
C SER A 82 -13.93 18.11 30.07
N TYR A 83 -13.09 18.48 31.04
CA TYR A 83 -11.82 17.89 31.46
C TYR A 83 -11.31 16.69 30.65
N ARG A 84 -10.42 16.95 29.68
CA ARG A 84 -9.41 15.97 29.28
C ARG A 84 -8.05 16.45 29.75
N SER A 85 -7.51 15.70 30.69
CA SER A 85 -6.08 15.61 30.97
C SER A 85 -5.28 15.58 29.65
N SER A 86 -4.06 16.09 29.66
CA SER A 86 -3.07 15.83 28.62
C SER A 86 -3.03 14.33 28.27
N GLU A 87 -3.77 13.93 27.25
CA GLU A 87 -3.88 12.53 26.88
C GLU A 87 -2.63 12.15 26.08
N SER A 88 -1.93 11.14 26.60
CA SER A 88 -0.81 10.49 25.92
C SER A 88 -1.20 10.09 24.48
N PRO A 89 -0.28 10.14 23.49
CA PRO A 89 -0.47 9.56 22.15
C PRO A 89 -1.02 8.12 22.15
N PHE A 90 -0.86 7.42 23.29
CA PHE A 90 -1.49 6.15 23.61
C PHE A 90 -3.03 6.16 23.53
N LEU A 91 -3.69 7.20 24.03
CA LEU A 91 -5.16 7.30 24.13
C LEU A 91 -5.83 7.63 22.79
N HIS A 92 -5.09 8.22 21.83
CA HIS A 92 -5.60 8.49 20.48
C HIS A 92 -5.65 7.22 19.61
N GLU A 93 -4.60 6.39 19.63
CA GLU A 93 -4.60 5.06 18.97
C GLU A 93 -5.59 4.08 19.65
N GLN A 94 -5.76 4.24 20.97
CA GLN A 94 -6.77 3.51 21.74
C GLN A 94 -8.18 3.84 21.25
N ARG A 95 -8.50 5.11 20.98
CA ARG A 95 -9.81 5.50 20.44
C ARG A 95 -10.09 4.96 19.04
N GLU A 96 -9.10 4.92 18.15
CA GLU A 96 -9.27 4.28 16.83
C GLU A 96 -9.47 2.76 16.93
N THR A 97 -8.89 2.13 17.96
CA THR A 97 -9.12 0.70 18.27
C THR A 97 -10.48 0.47 18.94
N GLU A 98 -10.91 1.38 19.81
CA GLU A 98 -12.23 1.38 20.45
C GLU A 98 -13.35 1.67 19.45
N ASP A 99 -13.13 2.54 18.45
CA ASP A 99 -14.04 2.76 17.32
C ASP A 99 -14.13 1.51 16.44
N MET A 100 -12.99 0.86 16.13
CA MET A 100 -12.99 -0.47 15.48
C MET A 100 -13.72 -1.53 16.31
N LEU A 101 -13.72 -1.42 17.64
CA LEU A 101 -14.44 -2.32 18.54
C LEU A 101 -15.93 -2.02 18.57
N GLY A 102 -16.36 -0.76 18.70
CA GLY A 102 -17.77 -0.31 18.53
C GLY A 102 -18.41 -0.89 17.28
N ASP A 103 -17.62 -0.89 16.23
CA ASP A 103 -17.92 -1.39 14.91
C ASP A 103 -17.88 -2.93 14.76
N ILE A 104 -17.03 -3.63 15.53
CA ILE A 104 -17.04 -5.09 15.67
C ILE A 104 -18.27 -5.51 16.50
N TYR A 105 -18.63 -4.75 17.54
CA TYR A 105 -19.81 -4.98 18.38
C TYR A 105 -21.10 -4.91 17.55
N GLU A 106 -21.22 -3.97 16.60
CA GLU A 106 -22.36 -3.97 15.66
C GLU A 106 -22.38 -5.23 14.76
N GLN A 107 -21.22 -5.82 14.42
CA GLN A 107 -21.08 -6.98 13.52
C GLN A 107 -21.27 -8.34 14.19
N LEU A 108 -21.35 -8.41 15.52
CA LEU A 108 -21.49 -9.66 16.28
C LEU A 108 -22.96 -10.10 16.46
N GLY A 109 -23.92 -9.36 15.89
CA GLY A 109 -25.35 -9.62 15.97
C GLY A 109 -25.81 -10.90 15.25
N ASN A 110 -26.17 -11.91 16.03
CA ASN A 110 -26.92 -13.14 15.67
C ASN A 110 -26.19 -14.22 14.85
N ASN A 111 -25.48 -15.14 15.53
CA ASN A 111 -25.48 -16.58 15.20
C ASN A 111 -24.99 -17.46 16.36
N SER A 112 -25.50 -18.70 16.41
CA SER A 112 -25.15 -19.84 17.31
C SER A 112 -25.17 -19.55 18.82
N ASN A 113 -26.01 -20.27 19.59
CA ASN A 113 -26.13 -20.13 21.06
C ASN A 113 -24.77 -20.09 21.78
N ARG A 114 -23.79 -20.89 21.31
CA ARG A 114 -22.44 -20.95 21.89
C ARG A 114 -21.57 -19.74 21.58
N PHE A 115 -21.73 -19.11 20.42
CA PHE A 115 -21.01 -17.88 20.08
C PHE A 115 -21.62 -16.69 20.82
N ARG A 116 -22.96 -16.65 20.94
CA ARG A 116 -23.67 -15.64 21.72
C ARG A 116 -23.23 -15.62 23.18
N GLU A 117 -23.18 -16.78 23.85
CA GLU A 117 -22.70 -16.89 25.24
C GLU A 117 -21.27 -16.36 25.42
N LEU A 118 -20.42 -16.53 24.41
CA LEU A 118 -19.02 -16.10 24.46
C LEU A 118 -18.83 -14.62 24.15
N VAL A 119 -19.66 -14.06 23.25
CA VAL A 119 -19.74 -12.62 23.01
C VAL A 119 -20.29 -11.93 24.25
N GLU A 120 -21.40 -12.42 24.80
CA GLU A 120 -21.97 -11.94 26.07
C GLU A 120 -20.95 -12.01 27.22
N ASP A 121 -20.16 -13.08 27.34
CA ASP A 121 -19.08 -13.17 28.34
C ASP A 121 -17.95 -12.15 28.11
N SER A 122 -17.64 -11.86 26.85
CA SER A 122 -16.60 -10.90 26.48
C SER A 122 -17.03 -9.44 26.64
N GLU A 123 -18.35 -9.18 26.58
CA GLU A 123 -19.00 -7.88 26.78
C GLU A 123 -19.21 -7.54 28.25
N LYS A 124 -19.11 -8.54 29.16
CA LYS A 124 -19.14 -8.27 30.59
C LYS A 124 -18.08 -7.24 30.98
N PRO A 125 -18.40 -6.33 31.91
CA PRO A 125 -17.41 -5.42 32.48
C PRO A 125 -16.18 -6.19 32.95
N LEU A 126 -14.99 -5.62 32.73
CA LEU A 126 -13.72 -6.24 33.15
C LEU A 126 -13.72 -6.57 34.66
N TYR A 127 -14.41 -5.73 35.44
CA TYR A 127 -14.80 -5.89 36.83
C TYR A 127 -15.98 -4.94 37.10
N SER A 128 -16.65 -5.06 38.24
CA SER A 128 -17.78 -4.20 38.62
C SER A 128 -17.41 -2.71 38.62
N GLY A 129 -18.14 -1.90 37.84
CA GLY A 129 -17.88 -0.46 37.71
C GLY A 129 -16.77 -0.08 36.72
N SER A 130 -16.22 -1.04 35.97
CA SER A 130 -15.25 -0.74 34.91
C SER A 130 -15.87 -0.04 33.71
N ASN A 131 -15.15 0.91 33.12
CA ASN A 131 -15.48 1.52 31.82
C ASN A 131 -15.10 0.62 30.63
N HIS A 132 -14.43 -0.51 30.88
CA HIS A 132 -13.98 -1.44 29.85
C HIS A 132 -14.66 -2.80 30.02
N SER A 133 -15.00 -3.43 28.89
CA SER A 133 -15.35 -4.84 28.87
C SER A 133 -14.09 -5.71 28.98
N LYS A 134 -14.28 -7.00 29.28
CA LYS A 134 -13.20 -8.01 29.22
C LYS A 134 -12.44 -7.94 27.90
N LEU A 135 -13.14 -7.79 26.78
CA LEU A 135 -12.56 -7.69 25.45
C LEU A 135 -11.81 -6.38 25.22
N SER A 136 -12.43 -5.22 25.47
CA SER A 136 -11.76 -3.93 25.22
C SER A 136 -10.51 -3.78 26.09
N GLY A 137 -10.56 -4.28 27.34
CA GLY A 137 -9.40 -4.33 28.22
C GLY A 137 -8.28 -5.23 27.69
N LEU A 138 -8.62 -6.44 27.19
CA LEU A 138 -7.64 -7.33 26.57
C LEU A 138 -7.00 -6.73 25.32
N MET A 139 -7.79 -6.11 24.46
CA MET A 139 -7.30 -5.47 23.24
C MET A 139 -6.35 -4.33 23.54
N LEU A 140 -6.65 -3.50 24.53
CA LEU A 140 -5.77 -2.45 25.00
C LEU A 140 -4.39 -3.01 25.39
N LEU A 141 -4.40 -4.12 26.14
CA LEU A 141 -3.18 -4.80 26.58
C LEU A 141 -2.42 -5.42 25.39
N PHE A 142 -3.11 -6.01 24.42
CA PHE A 142 -2.49 -6.52 23.19
C PHE A 142 -1.86 -5.40 22.35
N ASN A 143 -2.50 -4.24 22.28
CA ASN A 143 -1.93 -3.06 21.60
C ASN A 143 -0.65 -2.59 22.30
N ILE A 144 -0.64 -2.52 23.63
CA ILE A 144 0.59 -2.24 24.41
C ILE A 144 1.66 -3.29 24.08
N LYS A 145 1.30 -4.58 24.11
CA LYS A 145 2.24 -5.66 23.81
C LYS A 145 2.87 -5.49 22.44
N GLY A 146 2.06 -5.24 21.40
CA GLY A 146 2.53 -5.06 20.04
C GLY A 146 3.41 -3.82 19.88
N LYS A 147 2.95 -2.68 20.42
CA LYS A 147 3.63 -1.38 20.29
C LYS A 147 5.00 -1.36 20.96
N PHE A 148 5.11 -1.96 22.14
CA PHE A 148 6.35 -1.95 22.93
C PHE A 148 7.13 -3.27 22.84
N GLY A 149 6.71 -4.19 21.96
CA GLY A 149 7.42 -5.46 21.74
C GLY A 149 7.52 -6.35 22.98
N LEU A 150 6.53 -6.33 23.88
CA LEU A 150 6.57 -7.16 25.09
C LEU A 150 6.65 -8.64 24.69
N SER A 151 7.52 -9.40 25.35
CA SER A 151 7.60 -10.84 25.17
C SER A 151 6.33 -11.55 25.66
N ASP A 152 6.08 -12.80 25.25
CA ASP A 152 4.93 -13.57 25.76
C ASP A 152 5.04 -13.81 27.29
N GLN A 153 6.27 -13.94 27.80
CA GLN A 153 6.55 -14.02 29.24
C GLN A 153 6.26 -12.68 29.94
N GLY A 154 6.76 -11.56 29.41
CA GLY A 154 6.52 -10.24 29.97
C GLY A 154 5.05 -9.86 29.96
N PHE A 155 4.32 -10.24 28.91
CA PHE A 155 2.88 -10.05 28.84
C PHE A 155 2.11 -10.91 29.84
N THR A 156 2.54 -12.15 30.05
CA THR A 156 1.94 -13.03 31.08
C THR A 156 2.17 -12.43 32.47
N ALA A 157 3.39 -11.99 32.79
CA ALA A 157 3.68 -11.33 34.06
C ALA A 157 2.86 -10.03 34.25
N LEU A 158 2.66 -9.24 33.18
CA LEU A 158 1.79 -8.07 33.22
C LEU A 158 0.34 -8.44 33.53
N LEU A 159 -0.19 -9.46 32.86
CA LEU A 159 -1.55 -9.96 33.08
C LEU A 159 -1.75 -10.48 34.51
N GLU A 160 -0.78 -11.23 35.05
CA GLU A 160 -0.77 -11.70 36.44
C GLU A 160 -0.78 -10.51 37.41
N ALA A 161 0.10 -9.52 37.21
CA ALA A 161 0.15 -8.33 38.04
C ALA A 161 -1.17 -7.55 38.00
N LEU A 162 -1.74 -7.32 36.82
CA LEU A 162 -3.03 -6.66 36.68
C LEU A 162 -4.16 -7.43 37.36
N SER A 163 -4.14 -8.77 37.29
CA SER A 163 -5.13 -9.61 37.99
C SER A 163 -5.10 -9.45 39.50
N THR A 164 -3.94 -9.08 40.07
CA THR A 164 -3.79 -8.79 41.51
C THR A 164 -4.08 -7.35 41.88
N LEU A 165 -3.90 -6.41 40.95
CA LEU A 165 -4.14 -4.98 41.17
C LEU A 165 -5.61 -4.59 40.99
N PHE A 166 -6.34 -5.32 40.16
CA PHE A 166 -7.77 -5.09 39.93
C PHE A 166 -8.65 -5.69 41.04
N PRO A 167 -9.90 -5.22 41.18
CA PRO A 167 -10.86 -5.77 42.15
C PRO A 167 -11.00 -7.29 42.05
N ALA A 168 -11.35 -7.95 43.16
CA ALA A 168 -11.36 -9.42 43.25
C ALA A 168 -12.31 -10.12 42.25
N ASP A 169 -13.31 -9.42 41.74
CA ASP A 169 -14.27 -9.89 40.73
C ASP A 169 -13.80 -9.68 39.28
N ASN A 170 -12.54 -9.28 39.07
CA ASN A 170 -12.02 -9.06 37.73
C ASN A 170 -11.91 -10.35 36.90
N CYS A 171 -12.14 -10.22 35.59
CA CYS A 171 -12.13 -11.33 34.65
C CYS A 171 -10.96 -11.26 33.66
N ILE A 172 -9.86 -10.59 34.03
CA ILE A 172 -8.67 -10.50 33.19
C ILE A 172 -8.01 -11.88 33.07
N PRO A 173 -7.62 -12.32 31.86
CA PRO A 173 -6.80 -13.51 31.69
C PRO A 173 -5.51 -13.40 32.48
N LYS A 174 -5.05 -14.51 33.06
CA LYS A 174 -3.81 -14.57 33.85
C LYS A 174 -2.60 -15.01 33.02
N SER A 175 -2.81 -15.31 31.74
CA SER A 175 -1.71 -15.71 30.86
C SER A 175 -1.96 -15.31 29.41
N MET A 176 -0.88 -15.24 28.64
CA MET A 176 -0.96 -15.05 27.18
C MET A 176 -1.78 -16.16 26.50
N TYR A 177 -1.76 -17.37 27.05
CA TYR A 177 -2.54 -18.50 26.52
C TYR A 177 -4.04 -18.27 26.71
N GLU A 178 -4.47 -17.89 27.91
CA GLU A 178 -5.87 -17.55 28.20
C GLU A 178 -6.33 -16.34 27.38
N ALA A 179 -5.50 -15.30 27.28
CA ALA A 179 -5.76 -14.13 26.47
C ALA A 179 -5.97 -14.50 24.99
N LYS A 180 -5.09 -15.32 24.41
CA LYS A 180 -5.24 -15.85 23.03
C LYS A 180 -6.53 -16.66 22.87
N LYS A 181 -6.95 -17.42 23.88
CA LYS A 181 -8.18 -18.23 23.84
C LYS A 181 -9.44 -17.35 23.76
N VAL A 182 -9.48 -16.25 24.51
CA VAL A 182 -10.55 -15.25 24.42
C VAL A 182 -10.60 -14.61 23.03
N MET A 183 -9.44 -14.21 22.49
CA MET A 183 -9.35 -13.63 21.14
C MET A 183 -9.79 -14.60 20.03
N LYS A 184 -9.40 -15.87 20.14
CA LYS A 184 -9.76 -16.93 19.17
C LYS A 184 -11.28 -17.12 19.08
N VAL A 185 -11.95 -17.10 20.24
CA VAL A 185 -13.40 -17.27 20.36
C VAL A 185 -14.18 -16.17 19.62
N LEU A 186 -13.62 -14.96 19.53
CA LEU A 186 -14.24 -13.81 18.87
C LEU A 186 -14.07 -13.81 17.34
N GLY A 187 -13.70 -14.96 16.75
CA GLY A 187 -13.58 -15.10 15.31
C GLY A 187 -12.36 -14.39 14.70
N LEU A 188 -11.39 -14.00 15.55
CA LEU A 188 -10.05 -13.56 15.15
C LEU A 188 -9.07 -14.75 15.04
N ASP A 189 -9.62 -15.94 14.79
CA ASP A 189 -8.85 -17.15 14.59
C ASP A 189 -8.11 -17.10 13.26
N TYR A 190 -7.00 -17.81 13.21
CA TYR A 190 -6.18 -17.97 12.03
C TYR A 190 -5.69 -19.41 11.97
N GLN A 191 -5.52 -19.91 10.76
CA GLN A 191 -5.02 -21.26 10.53
C GLN A 191 -3.51 -21.18 10.29
N LYS A 192 -2.76 -22.03 11.00
CA LYS A 192 -1.33 -22.22 10.74
C LYS A 192 -1.17 -23.38 9.79
N ILE A 193 -0.81 -23.10 8.55
CA ILE A 193 -0.54 -24.12 7.55
C ILE A 193 0.98 -24.24 7.40
N HIS A 194 1.52 -25.45 7.50
CA HIS A 194 2.97 -25.64 7.37
C HIS A 194 3.34 -25.61 5.89
N ALA A 195 4.48 -25.00 5.56
CA ALA A 195 4.98 -24.94 4.20
C ALA A 195 6.32 -25.66 4.08
N CYS A 196 6.61 -26.18 2.89
CA CYS A 196 7.93 -26.71 2.54
C CYS A 196 9.00 -25.61 2.71
N ARG A 197 10.23 -26.01 3.07
CA ARG A 197 11.38 -25.09 3.13
C ARG A 197 11.64 -24.40 1.79
N ASN A 198 11.45 -25.15 0.71
CA ASN A 198 11.69 -24.73 -0.68
C ASN A 198 10.39 -24.35 -1.38
N ASP A 199 9.34 -24.01 -0.63
CA ASP A 199 8.08 -23.49 -1.15
C ASP A 199 7.30 -24.40 -2.12
N CYS A 200 7.72 -25.67 -2.29
CA CYS A 200 7.10 -26.60 -3.24
C CYS A 200 5.64 -26.96 -2.94
N ILE A 201 5.27 -27.05 -1.66
CA ILE A 201 3.91 -27.42 -1.23
C ILE A 201 3.56 -26.75 0.11
N LEU A 202 2.26 -26.64 0.35
CA LEU A 202 1.69 -26.56 1.70
C LEU A 202 1.41 -27.99 2.21
N PHE A 203 1.73 -28.28 3.48
CA PHE A 203 1.29 -29.50 4.16
C PHE A 203 -0.19 -29.36 4.55
N HIS A 204 -1.03 -29.35 3.52
CA HIS A 204 -2.46 -29.07 3.53
C HIS A 204 -3.18 -30.12 2.67
N LYS A 205 -4.48 -30.34 2.90
CA LYS A 205 -5.30 -31.36 2.23
C LYS A 205 -4.60 -32.73 2.20
N GLN A 206 -4.26 -33.25 1.03
CA GLN A 206 -3.61 -34.55 0.84
C GLN A 206 -2.21 -34.66 1.47
N TYR A 207 -1.58 -33.53 1.81
CA TYR A 207 -0.23 -33.50 2.39
C TYR A 207 -0.23 -33.27 3.91
N THR A 208 -1.40 -33.20 4.56
CA THR A 208 -1.53 -32.84 5.98
C THR A 208 -0.75 -33.77 6.91
N ASP A 209 -0.73 -35.07 6.62
CA ASP A 209 -0.09 -36.09 7.46
C ASP A 209 1.36 -36.38 7.07
N LEU A 210 1.87 -35.74 6.02
CA LEU A 210 3.26 -35.94 5.60
C LEU A 210 4.25 -35.25 6.55
N GLU A 211 5.37 -35.92 6.79
CA GLU A 211 6.51 -35.36 7.53
C GLU A 211 7.59 -34.79 6.60
N LYS A 212 7.59 -35.16 5.32
CA LYS A 212 8.55 -34.70 4.30
C LYS A 212 7.81 -34.24 3.05
N CYS A 213 8.39 -33.28 2.35
CA CYS A 213 7.88 -32.81 1.07
C CYS A 213 8.03 -33.93 0.02
N PRO A 214 6.96 -34.32 -0.69
CA PRO A 214 7.04 -35.33 -1.74
C PRO A 214 7.82 -34.86 -2.96
N THR A 215 7.89 -33.54 -3.20
CA THR A 215 8.57 -32.94 -4.35
C THR A 215 10.08 -32.86 -4.17
N CYS A 216 10.56 -32.39 -3.01
CA CYS A 216 11.99 -32.13 -2.79
C CYS A 216 12.61 -32.92 -1.63
N GLY A 217 11.85 -33.76 -0.92
CA GLY A 217 12.33 -34.59 0.18
C GLY A 217 12.63 -33.85 1.50
N GLU A 218 12.53 -32.51 1.53
CA GLU A 218 12.81 -31.69 2.71
C GLU A 218 11.87 -31.99 3.88
N SER A 219 12.39 -31.86 5.10
CA SER A 219 11.63 -32.08 6.32
C SER A 219 10.65 -30.93 6.58
N ARG A 220 9.42 -31.29 6.98
CA ARG A 220 8.41 -30.36 7.51
C ARG A 220 8.90 -29.63 8.78
N TRP A 221 9.81 -30.26 9.52
CA TRP A 221 10.23 -29.85 10.87
C TRP A 221 11.66 -29.31 10.87
N LYS A 222 11.93 -28.33 11.75
CA LYS A 222 13.28 -27.80 11.99
C LYS A 222 14.14 -28.82 12.72
N GLU A 223 15.39 -28.95 12.27
CA GLU A 223 16.42 -29.70 12.99
C GLU A 223 16.97 -28.87 14.15
N LYS A 224 17.11 -29.48 15.33
CA LYS A 224 17.84 -28.86 16.45
C LYS A 224 19.34 -29.03 16.22
N LYS A 225 20.15 -28.09 16.72
CA LYS A 225 21.64 -28.07 16.61
C LYS A 225 22.35 -29.35 17.06
N ASN A 226 21.67 -30.28 17.74
CA ASN A 226 22.23 -31.51 18.29
C ASN A 226 21.74 -32.79 17.56
N GLY A 227 21.10 -32.68 16.39
CA GLY A 227 20.64 -33.84 15.59
C GLY A 227 19.46 -34.65 16.16
N ALA A 228 19.06 -34.40 17.40
CA ALA A 228 17.93 -35.09 18.04
C ALA A 228 16.58 -34.41 17.72
N ILE A 229 15.69 -35.13 17.03
CA ILE A 229 14.27 -34.78 16.91
C ILE A 229 13.58 -35.14 18.23
N SER A 230 13.43 -34.21 19.17
CA SER A 230 12.61 -34.48 20.36
C SER A 230 11.15 -34.63 19.95
N SER A 231 10.58 -35.81 20.16
CA SER A 231 9.16 -36.12 19.93
C SER A 231 8.19 -35.17 20.66
N ALA A 232 8.65 -34.49 21.71
CA ALA A 232 7.81 -33.63 22.54
C ALA A 232 7.49 -32.25 21.95
N HIS A 233 8.33 -31.68 21.06
CA HIS A 233 8.14 -30.31 20.56
C HIS A 233 8.66 -30.16 19.11
N ARG A 234 7.85 -30.57 18.14
CA ARG A 234 8.14 -30.44 16.71
C ARG A 234 7.81 -29.03 16.23
N ILE A 235 8.81 -28.29 15.75
CA ILE A 235 8.65 -26.91 15.26
C ILE A 235 8.66 -26.94 13.74
N PRO A 236 7.63 -26.42 13.04
CA PRO A 236 7.61 -26.40 11.58
C PRO A 236 8.71 -25.50 11.00
N THR A 237 9.22 -25.88 9.84
CA THR A 237 10.26 -25.12 9.13
C THR A 237 9.75 -23.75 8.68
N LYS A 238 8.60 -23.73 7.98
CA LYS A 238 7.93 -22.51 7.49
C LYS A 238 6.43 -22.62 7.76
N VAL A 239 5.80 -21.48 8.02
CA VAL A 239 4.37 -21.39 8.36
C VAL A 239 3.71 -20.27 7.56
N LEU A 240 2.64 -20.63 6.87
CA LEU A 240 1.64 -19.70 6.34
C LEU A 240 0.60 -19.43 7.44
N TRP A 241 0.30 -18.16 7.66
CA TRP A 241 -0.81 -17.75 8.51
C TRP A 241 -1.98 -17.39 7.59
N TYR A 242 -3.02 -18.20 7.62
CA TYR A 242 -4.20 -18.04 6.79
C TYR A 242 -5.38 -17.51 7.61
N PHE A 243 -6.05 -16.49 7.09
CA PHE A 243 -7.18 -15.82 7.72
C PHE A 243 -8.40 -16.00 6.80
N PRO A 244 -9.24 -17.03 7.04
CA PRO A 244 -10.34 -17.35 6.14
C PRO A 244 -11.29 -16.16 5.92
N PRO A 245 -11.51 -15.71 4.67
CA PRO A 245 -12.39 -14.59 4.38
C PRO A 245 -13.88 -14.92 4.58
N ILE A 246 -14.33 -16.14 4.29
CA ILE A 246 -15.78 -16.48 4.31
C ILE A 246 -16.45 -16.17 5.66
N PRO A 247 -15.91 -16.60 6.83
CA PRO A 247 -16.51 -16.26 8.12
C PRO A 247 -16.55 -14.76 8.39
N ARG A 248 -15.59 -13.99 7.85
CA ARG A 248 -15.53 -12.53 8.03
C ARG A 248 -16.61 -11.84 7.22
N PHE A 249 -16.84 -12.27 5.98
CA PHE A 249 -17.93 -11.77 5.15
C PHE A 249 -19.29 -12.04 5.80
N LYS A 250 -19.52 -13.24 6.34
CA LYS A 250 -20.74 -13.56 7.10
C LYS A 250 -20.99 -12.57 8.23
N ARG A 251 -19.95 -12.23 9.00
CA ARG A 251 -20.05 -11.26 10.10
C ARG A 251 -20.33 -9.83 9.61
N MET A 252 -19.81 -9.43 8.46
CA MET A 252 -20.11 -8.10 7.92
C MET A 252 -21.60 -7.92 7.62
N PHE A 253 -22.30 -8.97 7.19
CA PHE A 253 -23.76 -8.93 6.94
C PHE A 253 -24.60 -9.04 8.22
N GLN A 254 -24.00 -9.37 9.36
CA GLN A 254 -24.67 -9.44 10.66
C GLN A 254 -24.86 -8.07 11.33
N SER A 255 -24.08 -7.06 10.94
CA SER A 255 -24.33 -5.66 11.33
C SER A 255 -25.31 -5.04 10.35
N PRO A 256 -26.49 -4.55 10.78
CA PRO A 256 -27.41 -3.83 9.90
C PRO A 256 -26.72 -2.66 9.20
N LYS A 257 -25.87 -1.91 9.92
CA LYS A 257 -25.16 -0.77 9.35
C LYS A 257 -24.11 -1.17 8.32
N THR A 258 -23.35 -2.24 8.59
CA THR A 258 -22.35 -2.73 7.64
C THR A 258 -23.04 -3.38 6.43
N ALA A 259 -24.08 -4.19 6.62
CA ALA A 259 -24.86 -4.81 5.55
C ALA A 259 -25.49 -3.78 4.61
N GLU A 260 -26.05 -2.68 5.14
CA GLU A 260 -26.52 -1.54 4.35
C GLU A 260 -25.38 -0.98 3.46
N ASN A 261 -24.22 -0.71 4.06
CA ASN A 261 -23.05 -0.22 3.33
C ASN A 261 -22.54 -1.20 2.27
N MET A 262 -22.67 -2.52 2.49
CA MET A 262 -22.29 -3.57 1.53
C MET A 262 -23.19 -3.62 0.29
N THR A 263 -24.27 -2.84 0.25
CA THR A 263 -25.13 -2.66 -0.94
C THR A 263 -25.14 -1.21 -1.43
N TRP A 264 -24.27 -0.35 -0.88
CA TRP A 264 -24.22 1.08 -1.19
C TRP A 264 -24.02 1.35 -2.69
N HIS A 265 -23.13 0.59 -3.34
CA HIS A 265 -22.83 0.76 -4.77
C HIS A 265 -24.06 0.61 -5.68
N ALA A 266 -25.08 -0.12 -5.23
CA ALA A 266 -26.34 -0.34 -5.95
C ALA A 266 -27.40 0.70 -5.57
N ASN A 267 -27.56 0.98 -4.27
CA ASN A 267 -28.69 1.73 -3.73
C ASN A 267 -28.46 3.25 -3.67
N HIS A 268 -27.21 3.68 -3.46
CA HIS A 268 -26.90 5.08 -3.11
C HIS A 268 -25.90 5.75 -4.06
N ARG A 269 -25.27 4.96 -4.95
CA ARG A 269 -24.30 5.48 -5.92
C ARG A 269 -24.99 6.39 -6.94
N ILE A 270 -24.41 7.56 -7.18
CA ILE A 270 -24.80 8.49 -8.23
C ILE A 270 -24.36 7.93 -9.60
N LYS A 271 -25.30 7.79 -10.53
CA LYS A 271 -25.06 7.30 -11.90
C LYS A 271 -25.14 8.45 -12.91
N ASP A 272 -24.14 9.33 -12.87
CA ASP A 272 -24.05 10.52 -13.73
C ASP A 272 -23.07 10.38 -14.92
N GLY A 273 -22.64 9.14 -15.20
CA GLY A 273 -21.67 8.83 -16.25
C GLY A 273 -20.22 9.17 -15.89
N LYS A 274 -19.93 9.60 -14.65
CA LYS A 274 -18.57 9.88 -14.17
C LYS A 274 -18.00 8.70 -13.39
N LEU A 275 -16.67 8.52 -13.43
CA LEU A 275 -15.96 7.54 -12.62
C LEU A 275 -15.85 8.04 -11.17
N ARG A 276 -16.75 7.59 -10.29
CA ARG A 276 -16.80 7.97 -8.86
C ARG A 276 -16.44 6.81 -7.94
N HIS A 277 -16.60 5.59 -8.42
CA HIS A 277 -16.49 4.36 -7.67
C HIS A 277 -16.08 3.20 -8.61
N PRO A 278 -15.44 2.11 -8.14
CA PRO A 278 -15.14 0.95 -8.98
C PRO A 278 -16.34 0.38 -9.75
N ALA A 279 -17.56 0.58 -9.23
CA ALA A 279 -18.81 0.21 -9.91
C ALA A 279 -19.16 1.04 -11.16
N ASP A 280 -18.43 2.12 -11.43
CA ASP A 280 -18.49 2.88 -12.68
C ASP A 280 -17.48 2.36 -13.72
N SER A 281 -16.62 1.40 -13.35
CA SER A 281 -15.55 0.94 -14.24
C SER A 281 -16.08 0.02 -15.35
N PRO A 282 -15.45 0.05 -16.55
CA PRO A 282 -15.75 -0.90 -17.62
C PRO A 282 -15.63 -2.36 -17.18
N ALA A 283 -14.69 -2.67 -16.28
CA ALA A 283 -14.49 -4.03 -15.76
C ALA A 283 -15.69 -4.50 -14.91
N TRP A 284 -16.27 -3.62 -14.08
CA TRP A 284 -17.49 -3.95 -13.35
C TRP A 284 -18.66 -4.21 -14.31
N HIS A 285 -18.85 -3.34 -15.30
CA HIS A 285 -19.89 -3.52 -16.31
C HIS A 285 -19.69 -4.77 -17.17
N HIS A 286 -18.44 -5.14 -17.44
CA HIS A 286 -18.12 -6.38 -18.14
C HIS A 286 -18.56 -7.61 -17.31
N ILE A 287 -18.27 -7.64 -16.02
CA ILE A 287 -18.76 -8.70 -15.11
C ILE A 287 -20.28 -8.76 -15.12
N ASP A 288 -20.96 -7.60 -15.03
CA ASP A 288 -22.42 -7.54 -15.04
C ASP A 288 -23.04 -8.08 -16.32
N LYS A 289 -22.39 -7.81 -17.46
CA LYS A 289 -22.82 -8.31 -18.76
C LYS A 289 -22.56 -9.82 -18.92
N MET A 290 -21.42 -10.30 -18.42
CA MET A 290 -21.01 -11.70 -18.55
C MET A 290 -21.80 -12.63 -17.62
N TRP A 291 -22.14 -12.16 -16.41
CA TRP A 291 -22.85 -12.95 -15.41
C TRP A 291 -24.04 -12.20 -14.80
N PRO A 292 -25.15 -12.03 -15.56
CA PRO A 292 -26.32 -11.27 -15.09
C PRO A 292 -26.92 -11.80 -13.79
N ASN A 293 -27.02 -13.13 -13.64
CA ASN A 293 -27.54 -13.77 -12.43
C ASN A 293 -26.69 -13.47 -11.18
N PHE A 294 -25.37 -13.27 -11.36
CA PHE A 294 -24.50 -12.85 -10.25
C PHE A 294 -24.76 -11.38 -9.90
N SER A 295 -24.96 -10.52 -10.90
CA SER A 295 -25.10 -9.08 -10.69
C SER A 295 -26.49 -8.62 -10.27
N GLU A 296 -27.52 -9.43 -10.50
CA GLU A 296 -28.88 -9.20 -9.99
C GLU A 296 -28.90 -9.18 -8.46
N GLU A 297 -28.10 -10.02 -7.81
CA GLU A 297 -27.93 -10.00 -6.36
C GLU A 297 -26.88 -8.96 -5.94
N SER A 298 -27.36 -7.76 -5.60
CA SER A 298 -26.52 -6.62 -5.14
C SER A 298 -25.64 -6.93 -3.93
N ARG A 299 -25.94 -7.95 -3.12
CA ARG A 299 -25.12 -8.37 -1.97
C ARG A 299 -23.93 -9.24 -2.35
N ASN A 300 -23.85 -9.71 -3.60
CA ASN A 300 -22.68 -10.44 -4.08
C ASN A 300 -21.44 -9.54 -4.12
N LEU A 301 -20.33 -10.09 -3.64
CA LEU A 301 -19.12 -9.33 -3.35
C LEU A 301 -18.23 -9.19 -4.57
N ARG A 302 -17.71 -7.99 -4.78
CA ARG A 302 -16.65 -7.71 -5.74
C ARG A 302 -15.39 -7.34 -5.00
N LEU A 303 -14.36 -8.13 -5.21
CA LEU A 303 -13.15 -8.12 -4.41
C LEU A 303 -11.96 -7.63 -5.24
N ALA A 304 -11.02 -6.96 -4.58
CA ALA A 304 -9.66 -6.80 -5.08
C ALA A 304 -8.68 -7.48 -4.13
N LEU A 305 -7.59 -7.97 -4.69
CA LEU A 305 -6.48 -8.56 -3.94
C LEU A 305 -5.25 -7.67 -4.09
N SER A 306 -4.43 -7.56 -3.06
CA SER A 306 -3.13 -6.89 -3.14
C SER A 306 -2.09 -7.69 -2.38
N SER A 307 -0.87 -7.74 -2.91
CA SER A 307 0.26 -8.36 -2.24
C SER A 307 1.56 -7.65 -2.62
N ASP A 308 2.42 -7.46 -1.63
CA ASP A 308 3.77 -6.91 -1.79
C ASP A 308 4.66 -7.39 -0.64
N GLY A 309 5.97 -7.36 -0.84
CA GLY A 309 6.97 -7.68 0.17
C GLY A 309 7.18 -6.54 1.16
N VAL A 310 7.01 -6.81 2.45
CA VAL A 310 7.27 -5.88 3.55
C VAL A 310 8.37 -6.40 4.46
N ASN A 311 9.22 -5.50 5.00
CA ASN A 311 10.13 -5.86 6.07
C ASN A 311 9.61 -5.36 7.42
N PRO A 312 9.16 -6.26 8.33
CA PRO A 312 8.66 -5.89 9.65
C PRO A 312 9.76 -5.52 10.67
N HIS A 313 11.05 -5.70 10.35
CA HIS A 313 12.18 -5.59 11.28
C HIS A 313 13.03 -4.31 11.10
N SER A 314 12.44 -3.20 10.69
CA SER A 314 13.07 -1.87 10.48
C SER A 314 13.94 -1.70 9.22
N SER A 315 14.13 -0.44 8.82
CA SER A 315 14.41 0.07 7.48
C SER A 315 15.83 -0.13 6.91
N MET A 316 16.69 -0.96 7.52
CA MET A 316 18.09 -1.11 7.07
C MET A 316 18.52 -2.55 6.78
N SER A 317 17.62 -3.52 6.85
CA SER A 317 17.91 -4.88 6.41
C SER A 317 17.09 -5.22 5.17
N SER A 318 17.74 -5.69 4.10
CA SER A 318 17.07 -6.34 2.97
C SER A 318 16.93 -7.86 3.17
N SER A 319 17.36 -8.38 4.33
CA SER A 319 17.46 -9.81 4.58
C SER A 319 16.15 -10.48 5.01
N TYR A 320 15.06 -9.71 5.12
CA TYR A 320 13.76 -10.24 5.53
C TYR A 320 12.64 -9.61 4.72
N SER A 321 11.90 -10.45 4.01
CA SER A 321 10.70 -10.09 3.27
C SER A 321 9.54 -10.96 3.72
N CYS A 322 8.51 -10.34 4.29
CA CYS A 322 7.23 -10.94 4.63
C CYS A 322 6.21 -10.52 3.57
N TRP A 323 5.33 -11.42 3.15
CA TRP A 323 4.36 -11.12 2.11
C TRP A 323 2.94 -11.20 2.67
N PRO A 324 2.33 -10.06 3.07
CA PRO A 324 0.91 -9.99 3.31
C PRO A 324 0.12 -10.09 1.99
N VAL A 325 -0.99 -10.80 2.03
CA VAL A 325 -2.02 -10.76 0.99
C VAL A 325 -3.26 -10.14 1.60
N GLN A 326 -3.66 -8.98 1.08
CA GLN A 326 -4.78 -8.19 1.56
C GLN A 326 -5.92 -8.22 0.55
N MET A 327 -7.15 -8.17 1.05
CA MET A 327 -8.36 -8.18 0.26
C MET A 327 -9.23 -6.98 0.59
N VAL A 328 -9.81 -6.37 -0.43
CA VAL A 328 -10.67 -5.19 -0.33
C VAL A 328 -12.03 -5.50 -0.93
N ILE A 329 -13.10 -5.00 -0.31
CA ILE A 329 -14.48 -5.18 -0.76
C ILE A 329 -14.95 -3.91 -1.45
N TYR A 330 -15.11 -3.95 -2.77
CA TYR A 330 -15.54 -2.79 -3.56
C TYR A 330 -17.03 -2.50 -3.51
N ASN A 331 -17.82 -3.29 -2.79
CA ASN A 331 -19.23 -2.98 -2.63
C ASN A 331 -19.49 -1.76 -1.72
N LEU A 332 -18.52 -1.48 -0.83
CA LEU A 332 -18.58 -0.44 0.20
C LEU A 332 -18.50 0.97 -0.39
N PRO A 333 -18.97 2.00 0.34
CA PRO A 333 -18.86 3.39 -0.11
C PRO A 333 -17.39 3.87 -0.14
N PRO A 334 -17.06 4.87 -0.99
CA PRO A 334 -15.68 5.37 -1.16
C PRO A 334 -14.94 5.75 0.13
N TRP A 335 -15.67 6.26 1.13
CA TRP A 335 -15.08 6.66 2.42
C TRP A 335 -14.81 5.49 3.38
N LEU A 336 -15.30 4.28 3.08
CA LEU A 336 -15.07 3.06 3.86
C LEU A 336 -14.18 2.04 3.15
N THR A 337 -14.28 1.90 1.83
CA THR A 337 -13.64 0.82 1.04
C THR A 337 -12.16 0.63 1.32
N MET A 338 -11.39 1.72 1.50
CA MET A 338 -9.94 1.65 1.75
C MET A 338 -9.58 1.92 3.23
N LYS A 339 -10.56 1.91 4.15
CA LYS A 339 -10.30 2.06 5.58
C LYS A 339 -9.71 0.76 6.12
N ARG A 340 -8.78 0.87 7.07
CA ARG A 340 -8.08 -0.26 7.69
C ARG A 340 -9.03 -1.37 8.19
N LYS A 341 -10.19 -1.00 8.73
CA LYS A 341 -11.23 -1.95 9.17
C LYS A 341 -11.75 -2.87 8.06
N PHE A 342 -11.81 -2.39 6.82
CA PHE A 342 -12.35 -3.10 5.67
C PHE A 342 -11.28 -3.68 4.73
N MET A 343 -10.00 -3.38 5.00
CA MET A 343 -8.87 -4.06 4.37
C MET A 343 -8.53 -5.34 5.12
N MET A 344 -8.78 -6.48 4.48
CA MET A 344 -8.70 -7.77 5.11
C MET A 344 -7.39 -8.48 4.82
N LEU A 345 -6.52 -8.60 5.83
CA LEU A 345 -5.39 -9.53 5.74
C LEU A 345 -5.94 -10.97 5.61
N SER A 346 -5.65 -11.62 4.49
CA SER A 346 -6.11 -12.98 4.17
C SER A 346 -5.00 -14.01 4.30
N LEU A 347 -3.76 -13.62 3.96
CA LEU A 347 -2.56 -14.45 4.11
C LEU A 347 -1.43 -13.61 4.70
N LEU A 348 -0.60 -14.24 5.52
CA LEU A 348 0.70 -13.71 5.91
C LEU A 348 1.75 -14.78 5.67
N ILE A 349 2.57 -14.58 4.66
CA ILE A 349 3.66 -15.49 4.30
C ILE A 349 4.91 -15.01 5.02
N SER A 350 5.42 -15.86 5.92
CA SER A 350 6.57 -15.51 6.75
C SER A 350 7.86 -15.51 5.91
N GLY A 351 8.75 -14.54 6.18
CA GLY A 351 10.07 -14.48 5.59
C GLY A 351 11.02 -15.60 6.06
N PRO A 352 12.33 -15.53 5.73
CA PRO A 352 13.06 -14.32 5.38
C PRO A 352 13.10 -13.98 3.88
N LYS A 353 12.83 -14.93 2.99
CA LYS A 353 12.88 -14.72 1.54
C LYS A 353 11.50 -14.53 0.95
N GLN A 354 11.41 -13.73 -0.11
CA GLN A 354 10.21 -13.65 -0.92
C GLN A 354 9.87 -15.03 -1.52
N PRO A 355 8.59 -15.39 -1.62
CA PRO A 355 8.16 -16.63 -2.27
C PRO A 355 8.45 -16.62 -3.79
N GLY A 356 8.56 -15.42 -4.40
CA GLY A 356 8.84 -15.31 -5.83
C GLY A 356 7.71 -15.94 -6.65
N ASN A 357 8.06 -16.87 -7.55
CA ASN A 357 7.11 -17.57 -8.40
C ASN A 357 6.25 -18.59 -7.63
N ASP A 358 6.67 -19.02 -6.44
CA ASP A 358 5.96 -20.02 -5.63
C ASP A 358 4.83 -19.39 -4.79
N LEU A 359 4.41 -18.16 -5.13
CA LEU A 359 3.34 -17.45 -4.43
C LEU A 359 1.98 -18.14 -4.62
N ASP A 360 1.79 -18.82 -5.74
CA ASP A 360 0.62 -19.64 -6.06
C ASP A 360 0.37 -20.76 -5.04
N VAL A 361 1.43 -21.42 -4.58
CA VAL A 361 1.38 -22.45 -3.52
C VAL A 361 0.76 -21.88 -2.24
N TYR A 362 1.09 -20.63 -1.90
CA TYR A 362 0.54 -19.94 -0.72
C TYR A 362 -0.87 -19.43 -0.91
N LEU A 363 -1.27 -19.13 -2.15
CA LEU A 363 -2.61 -18.67 -2.50
C LEU A 363 -3.64 -19.81 -2.51
N GLU A 364 -3.22 -21.07 -2.58
CA GLU A 364 -4.09 -22.26 -2.63
C GLU A 364 -5.32 -22.19 -1.69
N PRO A 365 -5.18 -22.03 -0.36
CA PRO A 365 -6.34 -22.01 0.54
C PRO A 365 -7.27 -20.82 0.28
N LEU A 366 -6.74 -19.68 -0.18
CA LEU A 366 -7.57 -18.54 -0.53
C LEU A 366 -8.32 -18.78 -1.85
N ILE A 367 -7.67 -19.43 -2.83
CA ILE A 367 -8.29 -19.80 -4.10
C ILE A 367 -9.43 -20.79 -3.86
N ASP A 368 -9.28 -21.75 -2.93
CA ASP A 368 -10.36 -22.67 -2.56
C ASP A 368 -11.60 -21.94 -2.02
N ASP A 369 -11.39 -20.96 -1.13
CA ASP A 369 -12.46 -20.12 -0.59
C ASP A 369 -13.13 -19.27 -1.70
N LEU A 370 -12.34 -18.71 -2.62
CA LEU A 370 -12.87 -17.95 -3.76
C LEU A 370 -13.67 -18.83 -4.72
N LYS A 371 -13.23 -20.06 -4.99
CA LYS A 371 -13.98 -21.05 -5.77
C LYS A 371 -15.29 -21.43 -5.09
N THR A 372 -15.24 -21.71 -3.78
CA THR A 372 -16.44 -21.99 -2.98
C THR A 372 -17.45 -20.84 -3.05
N LEU A 373 -16.98 -19.60 -2.95
CA LEU A 373 -17.83 -18.41 -3.07
C LEU A 373 -18.41 -18.23 -4.49
N TRP A 374 -17.67 -18.59 -5.54
CA TRP A 374 -18.11 -18.40 -6.92
C TRP A 374 -19.04 -19.53 -7.41
N ASP A 375 -18.61 -20.77 -7.27
CA ASP A 375 -19.26 -21.96 -7.84
C ASP A 375 -20.53 -22.32 -7.04
N ASP A 376 -20.35 -22.55 -5.74
CA ASP A 376 -21.42 -22.95 -4.85
C ASP A 376 -22.19 -21.72 -4.35
N GLY A 377 -21.46 -20.75 -3.79
CA GLY A 377 -22.01 -19.68 -2.97
C GLY A 377 -22.29 -20.15 -1.55
N VAL A 378 -22.39 -19.21 -0.61
CA VAL A 378 -22.48 -19.49 0.82
C VAL A 378 -23.72 -18.84 1.41
N ASP A 379 -24.48 -19.57 2.25
CA ASP A 379 -25.64 -19.00 2.93
C ASP A 379 -25.23 -17.98 4.00
N VAL A 380 -25.82 -16.79 3.90
CA VAL A 380 -25.57 -15.65 4.78
C VAL A 380 -26.89 -15.01 5.19
N TYR A 381 -26.99 -14.61 6.46
CA TYR A 381 -28.10 -13.80 6.97
C TYR A 381 -27.72 -12.32 6.87
N ASP A 382 -28.58 -11.53 6.22
CA ASP A 382 -28.47 -10.08 6.12
C ASP A 382 -29.32 -9.43 7.23
N ALA A 383 -28.67 -8.82 8.21
CA ALA A 383 -29.33 -8.18 9.35
C ALA A 383 -29.99 -6.84 9.00
N PHE A 384 -29.67 -6.22 7.85
CA PHE A 384 -30.35 -5.02 7.39
C PHE A 384 -31.68 -5.36 6.73
N LYS A 385 -31.69 -6.38 5.86
CA LYS A 385 -32.92 -6.85 5.19
C LYS A 385 -33.72 -7.90 5.97
N ASN A 386 -33.14 -8.46 7.03
CA ASN A 386 -33.69 -9.57 7.82
C ASN A 386 -34.06 -10.80 6.99
N GLU A 387 -33.20 -11.17 6.06
CA GLU A 387 -33.40 -12.34 5.19
C GLU A 387 -32.09 -13.10 4.96
N THR A 388 -32.20 -14.37 4.62
CA THR A 388 -31.07 -15.18 4.18
C THR A 388 -30.92 -15.11 2.67
N PHE A 389 -29.68 -15.01 2.19
CA PHE A 389 -29.37 -15.05 0.77
C PHE A 389 -28.13 -15.90 0.52
N LYS A 390 -27.96 -16.34 -0.73
CA LYS A 390 -26.78 -17.08 -1.15
C LYS A 390 -25.72 -16.11 -1.66
N MET A 391 -24.75 -15.80 -0.79
CA MET A 391 -23.66 -14.89 -1.11
C MET A 391 -22.65 -15.54 -2.05
N ARG A 392 -22.36 -14.86 -3.15
CA ARG A 392 -21.24 -15.16 -4.04
C ARG A 392 -20.22 -14.05 -4.06
N ALA A 393 -19.02 -14.34 -4.52
CA ALA A 393 -17.96 -13.34 -4.68
C ALA A 393 -17.17 -13.52 -5.97
N VAL A 394 -16.70 -12.42 -6.55
CA VAL A 394 -15.78 -12.40 -7.69
C VAL A 394 -14.56 -11.56 -7.37
N LEU A 395 -13.37 -12.08 -7.70
CA LEU A 395 -12.14 -11.32 -7.66
C LEU A 395 -12.00 -10.55 -8.98
N MET A 396 -12.05 -9.21 -8.93
CA MET A 396 -12.04 -8.35 -10.11
C MET A 396 -10.63 -8.16 -10.67
N TRP A 397 -9.66 -7.85 -9.79
CA TRP A 397 -8.28 -7.61 -10.17
C TRP A 397 -7.34 -7.68 -8.98
N THR A 398 -6.04 -7.77 -9.28
CA THR A 398 -4.94 -7.64 -8.32
C THR A 398 -4.35 -6.24 -8.39
N ILE A 399 -3.93 -5.70 -7.24
CA ILE A 399 -3.23 -4.43 -7.10
C ILE A 399 -1.81 -4.74 -6.65
N SER A 400 -0.87 -4.54 -7.55
CA SER A 400 0.54 -4.87 -7.36
C SER A 400 1.41 -3.90 -8.14
N ASP A 401 2.63 -3.67 -7.66
CA ASP A 401 3.67 -3.08 -8.49
C ASP A 401 4.10 -4.07 -9.60
N PHE A 402 5.00 -3.65 -10.47
CA PHE A 402 5.38 -4.46 -11.62
C PHE A 402 6.11 -5.77 -11.24
N PRO A 403 7.07 -5.77 -10.29
CA PRO A 403 7.63 -7.00 -9.74
C PRO A 403 6.61 -7.95 -9.10
N ALA A 404 5.75 -7.46 -8.19
CA ALA A 404 4.75 -8.30 -7.53
C ALA A 404 3.69 -8.81 -8.52
N TYR A 405 3.38 -8.03 -9.57
CA TYR A 405 2.56 -8.51 -10.69
C TYR A 405 3.15 -9.76 -11.32
N GLY A 406 4.47 -9.80 -11.56
CA GLY A 406 5.15 -10.97 -12.11
C GLY A 406 5.00 -12.22 -11.24
N ASN A 407 5.18 -12.06 -9.93
CA ASN A 407 5.00 -13.15 -8.96
C ASN A 407 3.54 -13.64 -8.89
N LEU A 408 2.56 -12.73 -8.93
CA LEU A 408 1.13 -13.06 -8.85
C LEU A 408 0.58 -13.70 -10.14
N SER A 409 1.08 -13.27 -11.29
CA SER A 409 0.56 -13.70 -12.60
C SER A 409 1.41 -14.78 -13.28
N GLY A 410 2.55 -15.15 -12.70
CA GLY A 410 3.54 -16.01 -13.34
C GLY A 410 4.19 -15.40 -14.59
N CYS A 411 3.98 -14.10 -14.83
CA CYS A 411 4.51 -13.41 -16.01
C CYS A 411 5.95 -12.98 -15.82
N THR A 412 6.73 -13.05 -16.90
CA THR A 412 8.04 -12.41 -16.94
C THR A 412 7.88 -10.89 -16.99
N VAL A 413 8.34 -10.20 -15.95
CA VAL A 413 8.26 -8.72 -15.81
C VAL A 413 9.62 -8.03 -15.96
N LYS A 414 10.63 -8.78 -16.42
CA LYS A 414 12.02 -8.29 -16.60
C LYS A 414 12.68 -8.97 -17.80
N GLY A 415 13.75 -8.38 -18.30
CA GLY A 415 14.49 -8.93 -19.44
C GLY A 415 13.73 -8.80 -20.77
N TYR A 416 14.00 -9.68 -21.72
CA TYR A 416 13.55 -9.53 -23.11
C TYR A 416 12.02 -9.63 -23.30
N PHE A 417 11.31 -10.25 -22.36
CA PHE A 417 9.86 -10.50 -22.42
C PHE A 417 9.08 -9.78 -21.33
N ALA A 418 9.60 -8.67 -20.81
CA ALA A 418 9.05 -8.00 -19.64
C ALA A 418 7.62 -7.44 -19.80
N CYS A 419 7.11 -7.28 -21.03
CA CYS A 419 5.77 -6.75 -21.23
C CYS A 419 4.75 -7.89 -21.12
N PRO A 420 3.86 -7.90 -20.10
CA PRO A 420 2.90 -8.99 -19.93
C PRO A 420 1.82 -9.02 -21.02
N VAL A 421 1.60 -7.90 -21.72
CA VAL A 421 0.67 -7.83 -22.85
C VAL A 421 1.30 -8.40 -24.12
N CYS A 422 2.58 -8.09 -24.36
CA CYS A 422 3.26 -8.56 -25.57
C CYS A 422 3.83 -9.98 -25.43
N GLY A 423 4.20 -10.39 -24.21
CA GLY A 423 4.82 -11.67 -23.92
C GLY A 423 6.01 -11.96 -24.84
N PRO A 424 6.04 -13.10 -25.54
CA PRO A 424 7.09 -13.44 -26.53
C PRO A 424 7.22 -12.43 -27.68
N LYS A 425 6.16 -11.69 -28.01
CA LYS A 425 6.16 -10.65 -29.06
C LYS A 425 6.70 -9.30 -28.55
N THR A 426 7.27 -9.26 -27.34
CA THR A 426 7.93 -8.07 -26.81
C THR A 426 9.13 -7.72 -27.68
N SER A 427 9.07 -6.57 -28.35
CA SER A 427 10.22 -6.05 -29.09
C SER A 427 11.22 -5.46 -28.11
N SER A 428 12.26 -6.22 -27.77
CA SER A 428 13.31 -5.77 -26.87
C SER A 428 14.67 -5.79 -27.55
N THR A 429 15.55 -4.88 -27.13
CA THR A 429 16.93 -4.76 -27.63
C THR A 429 17.86 -4.55 -26.45
N TRP A 430 18.98 -5.29 -26.43
CA TRP A 430 20.05 -5.02 -25.47
C TRP A 430 21.00 -3.96 -26.00
N LEU A 431 21.12 -2.85 -25.27
CA LEU A 431 22.09 -1.81 -25.58
C LEU A 431 23.43 -2.15 -24.93
N LYS A 432 24.37 -2.66 -25.74
CA LYS A 432 25.69 -3.15 -25.28
C LYS A 432 26.45 -2.13 -24.42
N CYS A 433 26.46 -0.86 -24.82
CA CYS A 433 27.23 0.18 -24.14
C CYS A 433 26.62 0.60 -22.80
N SER A 434 25.29 0.68 -22.68
CA SER A 434 24.61 1.06 -21.43
C SER A 434 24.27 -0.13 -20.54
N LYS A 435 24.45 -1.36 -21.03
CA LYS A 435 24.05 -2.61 -20.37
C LYS A 435 22.59 -2.58 -19.90
N LYS A 436 21.70 -2.05 -20.77
CA LYS A 436 20.25 -1.97 -20.51
C LYS A 436 19.47 -2.71 -21.58
N CYS A 437 18.42 -3.39 -21.16
CA CYS A 437 17.37 -3.86 -22.05
C CYS A 437 16.40 -2.71 -22.29
N VAL A 438 16.20 -2.33 -23.56
CA VAL A 438 15.21 -1.33 -23.95
C VAL A 438 14.11 -2.00 -24.74
N TYR A 439 12.88 -1.56 -24.49
CA TYR A 439 11.71 -2.01 -25.23
C TYR A 439 11.47 -1.04 -26.37
N MET A 440 11.14 -1.59 -27.53
CA MET A 440 10.94 -0.88 -28.77
C MET A 440 9.56 -1.23 -29.32
N SER A 441 9.25 -0.72 -30.51
CA SER A 441 8.02 -1.04 -31.22
C SER A 441 6.74 -0.59 -30.50
N HIS A 442 6.79 0.51 -29.73
CA HIS A 442 5.65 1.05 -29.00
C HIS A 442 4.60 1.72 -29.90
N ARG A 443 4.98 2.11 -31.13
CA ARG A 443 4.07 2.79 -32.06
C ARG A 443 3.07 1.83 -32.68
N ARG A 444 3.32 0.51 -32.60
CA ARG A 444 2.35 -0.54 -32.98
C ARG A 444 1.01 -0.46 -32.24
N PHE A 445 0.94 0.23 -31.10
CA PHE A 445 -0.30 0.43 -30.33
C PHE A 445 -1.11 1.66 -30.76
N LEU A 446 -0.54 2.53 -31.60
CA LEU A 446 -1.25 3.70 -32.14
C LEU A 446 -2.22 3.28 -33.26
N PRO A 447 -3.20 4.10 -33.67
CA PRO A 447 -3.98 3.85 -34.89
C PRO A 447 -3.09 3.61 -36.12
N SER A 448 -3.53 2.78 -37.08
CA SER A 448 -2.72 2.38 -38.24
C SER A 448 -2.32 3.54 -39.15
N ASP A 449 -3.12 4.60 -39.17
CA ASP A 449 -2.95 5.85 -39.90
C ASP A 449 -2.19 6.93 -39.10
N HIS A 450 -1.78 6.62 -37.87
CA HIS A 450 -1.11 7.59 -37.01
C HIS A 450 0.29 7.95 -37.54
N LYS A 451 0.52 9.24 -37.82
CA LYS A 451 1.75 9.78 -38.44
C LYS A 451 3.05 9.29 -37.78
N PHE A 452 3.08 9.13 -36.46
CA PHE A 452 4.28 8.66 -35.75
C PHE A 452 4.77 7.28 -36.21
N ARG A 453 3.89 6.42 -36.73
CA ARG A 453 4.27 5.11 -37.28
C ARG A 453 5.25 5.23 -38.46
N ASP A 454 5.19 6.35 -39.20
CA ASP A 454 6.01 6.65 -40.37
C ASP A 454 7.29 7.45 -40.08
N LEU A 455 7.40 8.06 -38.90
CA LEU A 455 8.51 8.94 -38.52
C LEU A 455 9.81 8.19 -38.17
N LYS A 456 10.34 7.39 -39.10
CA LYS A 456 11.52 6.54 -38.86
C LYS A 456 12.73 7.30 -38.28
N LYS A 457 13.02 8.51 -38.79
CA LYS A 457 14.19 9.31 -38.40
C LYS A 457 14.17 9.79 -36.95
N VAL A 458 12.97 10.05 -36.40
CA VAL A 458 12.79 10.54 -35.02
C VAL A 458 12.95 9.41 -34.01
N PHE A 459 12.71 8.17 -34.45
CA PHE A 459 12.74 6.98 -33.60
C PHE A 459 13.93 6.08 -33.98
N ASN A 460 13.69 4.78 -34.14
CA ASN A 460 14.72 3.76 -34.33
C ASN A 460 15.06 3.46 -35.79
N ASN A 461 14.86 4.43 -36.69
CA ASN A 461 15.03 4.29 -38.14
C ASN A 461 14.16 3.20 -38.80
N LYS A 462 13.12 2.70 -38.10
CA LYS A 462 12.15 1.74 -38.62
C LYS A 462 10.78 2.38 -38.79
N VAL A 463 9.99 1.86 -39.73
CA VAL A 463 8.56 2.14 -39.85
C VAL A 463 7.81 1.01 -39.13
N GLU A 464 6.81 1.36 -38.32
CA GLU A 464 6.03 0.38 -37.54
C GLU A 464 4.62 0.24 -38.13
N ARG A 465 4.46 -0.70 -39.07
CA ARG A 465 3.17 -1.00 -39.72
C ARG A 465 2.34 -2.04 -38.98
N GLU A 466 2.96 -2.88 -38.17
CA GLU A 466 2.26 -3.95 -37.44
C GLU A 466 1.24 -3.37 -36.44
N GLY A 467 0.15 -4.11 -36.22
CA GLY A 467 -0.82 -3.83 -35.17
C GLY A 467 -0.29 -4.23 -33.78
N PRO A 468 -1.02 -3.87 -32.71
CA PRO A 468 -0.71 -4.38 -31.38
C PRO A 468 -0.77 -5.92 -31.36
N PRO A 469 -0.02 -6.60 -30.48
CA PRO A 469 -0.16 -8.03 -30.31
C PRO A 469 -1.61 -8.40 -29.96
N GLU A 470 -2.07 -9.54 -30.47
CA GLU A 470 -3.36 -10.09 -30.07
C GLU A 470 -3.39 -10.30 -28.55
N THR A 471 -4.47 -9.84 -27.92
CA THR A 471 -4.67 -10.03 -26.49
C THR A 471 -5.05 -11.47 -26.25
N LEU A 472 -4.28 -12.16 -25.40
CA LEU A 472 -4.57 -13.54 -25.02
C LEU A 472 -5.88 -13.61 -24.25
N THR A 473 -6.70 -14.62 -24.54
CA THR A 473 -7.85 -14.94 -23.70
C THR A 473 -7.40 -15.64 -22.42
N GLY A 474 -8.25 -15.69 -21.40
CA GLY A 474 -7.95 -16.46 -20.19
C GLY A 474 -7.69 -17.95 -20.47
N GLN A 475 -8.31 -18.52 -21.52
CA GLN A 475 -8.07 -19.89 -21.96
C GLN A 475 -6.70 -20.05 -22.62
N ASP A 476 -6.26 -19.06 -23.40
CA ASP A 476 -4.92 -19.08 -24.00
C ASP A 476 -3.84 -18.97 -22.93
N VAL A 477 -4.04 -18.08 -21.95
CA VAL A 477 -3.13 -17.96 -20.80
C VAL A 477 -3.11 -19.26 -20.00
N LEU A 478 -4.27 -19.88 -19.74
CA LEU A 478 -4.33 -21.15 -19.03
C LEU A 478 -3.57 -22.26 -19.77
N LYS A 479 -3.76 -22.39 -21.09
CA LYS A 479 -2.99 -23.35 -21.90
C LYS A 479 -1.50 -23.10 -21.84
N ILE A 480 -1.08 -21.83 -21.97
CA ILE A 480 0.34 -21.48 -21.84
C ILE A 480 0.87 -21.93 -20.49
N VAL A 481 0.14 -21.67 -19.40
CA VAL A 481 0.55 -22.05 -18.04
C VAL A 481 0.53 -23.57 -17.86
N GLU A 482 -0.44 -24.29 -18.40
CA GLU A 482 -0.51 -25.76 -18.37
C GLU A 482 0.61 -26.42 -19.19
N GLU A 483 1.06 -25.77 -20.27
CA GLU A 483 2.18 -26.21 -21.11
C GLU A 483 3.55 -25.80 -20.55
N ILE A 484 3.62 -24.95 -19.51
CA ILE A 484 4.85 -24.68 -18.76
C ILE A 484 5.22 -25.94 -17.99
N ASP A 485 5.98 -26.80 -18.64
CA ASP A 485 6.73 -27.86 -17.97
C ASP A 485 7.89 -27.21 -17.20
N TYR A 486 7.64 -26.89 -15.93
CA TYR A 486 8.61 -26.26 -15.02
C TYR A 486 9.94 -27.02 -14.96
N PHE A 487 9.96 -28.32 -15.29
CA PHE A 487 11.18 -29.13 -15.30
C PHE A 487 12.03 -28.96 -16.57
N ASN A 488 11.43 -28.58 -17.70
CA ASN A 488 12.11 -28.60 -19.01
C ASN A 488 12.54 -27.23 -19.55
N LEU A 489 12.16 -26.12 -18.89
CA LEU A 489 12.67 -24.79 -19.27
C LEU A 489 14.19 -24.67 -19.06
N HIS A 490 14.73 -25.33 -18.03
CA HIS A 490 16.17 -25.31 -17.76
C HIS A 490 16.96 -26.15 -18.77
N GLU A 491 16.41 -27.29 -19.22
CA GLU A 491 17.04 -28.14 -20.25
C GLU A 491 16.97 -27.51 -21.64
N LYS A 492 15.83 -26.92 -22.02
CA LYS A 492 15.71 -26.18 -23.30
C LYS A 492 16.65 -24.97 -23.38
N MET A 493 16.88 -24.26 -22.28
CA MET A 493 17.85 -23.15 -22.26
C MET A 493 19.31 -23.60 -22.42
N ILE A 494 19.62 -24.86 -22.08
CA ILE A 494 20.95 -25.48 -22.28
C ILE A 494 21.08 -25.98 -23.72
N ASP A 495 20.03 -26.60 -24.28
CA ASP A 495 20.03 -27.14 -25.64
C ASP A 495 20.05 -26.04 -26.72
N ASP A 496 19.47 -24.86 -26.46
CA ASP A 496 19.47 -23.72 -27.39
C ASP A 496 20.79 -22.89 -27.35
N GLY A 497 21.84 -23.40 -26.71
CA GLY A 497 23.18 -22.79 -26.74
C GLY A 497 23.31 -21.49 -25.93
N GLY A 498 22.45 -21.27 -24.94
CA GLY A 498 22.57 -20.14 -24.02
C GLY A 498 23.80 -20.29 -23.12
N GLU A 499 24.84 -19.48 -23.33
CA GLU A 499 25.96 -19.39 -22.39
C GLU A 499 25.46 -19.07 -20.97
N MET A 500 25.83 -19.93 -20.01
CA MET A 500 25.64 -19.73 -18.57
C MET A 500 26.14 -18.36 -18.12
N PRO A 501 25.38 -17.60 -17.31
CA PRO A 501 25.97 -16.59 -16.44
C PRO A 501 26.51 -17.25 -15.16
N VAL A 502 27.82 -17.49 -15.17
CA VAL A 502 28.78 -17.24 -14.08
C VAL A 502 28.44 -17.81 -12.68
N GLN A 503 29.23 -18.83 -12.29
CA GLN A 503 29.42 -19.27 -10.90
C GLN A 503 29.94 -18.13 -10.00
N PHE A 504 29.36 -17.97 -8.82
CA PHE A 504 29.91 -17.11 -7.77
C PHE A 504 31.21 -17.72 -7.22
N GLY A 505 32.34 -17.15 -7.61
CA GLY A 505 33.66 -17.45 -7.07
C GLY A 505 34.01 -16.56 -5.87
N THR A 506 34.57 -17.19 -4.84
CA THR A 506 35.02 -16.66 -3.55
C THR A 506 36.07 -15.53 -3.65
N SER A 507 36.02 -14.61 -2.69
CA SER A 507 36.92 -13.46 -2.55
C SER A 507 38.40 -13.83 -2.40
N ALA A 508 39.26 -13.16 -3.16
CA ALA A 508 40.65 -12.91 -2.79
C ALA A 508 40.98 -11.45 -3.08
N ALA A 509 41.50 -10.76 -2.06
CA ALA A 509 41.86 -9.34 -2.08
C ALA A 509 43.19 -9.10 -2.79
N ILE A 510 43.32 -8.00 -3.55
CA ILE A 510 44.60 -7.43 -4.02
C ILE A 510 44.56 -5.89 -3.87
N PRO A 511 45.68 -5.23 -3.48
CA PRO A 511 45.70 -3.91 -2.84
C PRO A 511 45.97 -2.73 -3.79
N CYS A 512 45.62 -1.54 -3.30
CA CYS A 512 45.83 -0.24 -3.96
C CYS A 512 47.06 0.51 -3.41
N PRO A 513 47.86 1.20 -4.25
CA PRO A 513 48.75 2.27 -3.80
C PRO A 513 48.45 3.65 -4.43
N LYS A 514 48.56 4.69 -3.60
CA LYS A 514 48.20 6.11 -3.82
C LYS A 514 49.35 7.00 -4.32
N LYS A 515 49.00 8.08 -5.04
CA LYS A 515 49.36 9.52 -4.82
C LYS A 515 49.00 10.35 -6.07
N GLN A 516 48.24 11.44 -6.06
CA GLN A 516 47.22 11.98 -5.16
C GLN A 516 45.87 11.55 -5.76
N SER A 517 45.13 10.73 -5.04
CA SER A 517 44.36 9.68 -5.71
C SER A 517 43.03 10.18 -6.28
N GLU A 518 42.75 9.75 -7.51
CA GLU A 518 41.43 9.55 -8.11
C GLU A 518 40.39 9.22 -7.03
N GLU A 519 40.73 8.38 -6.04
CA GLU A 519 39.92 8.06 -4.85
C GLU A 519 39.32 9.26 -4.08
N ALA A 520 39.90 10.45 -4.02
CA ALA A 520 39.29 11.58 -3.31
C ALA A 520 38.13 12.20 -4.09
N MET A 521 38.30 12.35 -5.41
CA MET A 521 37.22 12.70 -6.36
C MET A 521 36.20 11.57 -6.49
N THR A 522 36.65 10.33 -6.57
CA THR A 522 35.80 9.13 -6.61
C THR A 522 35.03 8.96 -5.30
N ARG A 523 35.59 9.24 -4.12
CA ARG A 523 34.86 9.17 -2.84
C ARG A 523 33.82 10.26 -2.71
N ARG A 524 34.10 11.49 -3.17
CA ARG A 524 33.12 12.58 -3.14
C ARG A 524 31.99 12.33 -4.14
N SER A 525 32.34 11.84 -5.33
CA SER A 525 31.37 11.43 -6.36
C SER A 525 30.56 10.23 -5.91
N GLN A 526 31.18 9.20 -5.33
CA GLN A 526 30.52 8.01 -4.78
C GLN A 526 29.63 8.39 -3.58
N TYR A 527 30.06 9.30 -2.71
CA TYR A 527 29.23 9.79 -1.59
C TYR A 527 27.99 10.55 -2.07
N ILE A 528 28.13 11.41 -3.09
CA ILE A 528 26.99 12.11 -3.71
C ILE A 528 26.09 11.13 -4.45
N ALA A 529 26.66 10.14 -5.15
CA ALA A 529 25.91 9.11 -5.86
C ALA A 529 25.17 8.18 -4.88
N ASP A 530 25.77 7.82 -3.75
CA ASP A 530 25.15 7.06 -2.66
C ASP A 530 24.04 7.88 -1.97
N LEU A 531 24.22 9.20 -1.80
CA LEU A 531 23.20 10.13 -1.29
C LEU A 531 21.99 10.27 -2.21
N LEU A 532 22.21 10.16 -3.53
CA LEU A 532 21.18 10.23 -4.57
C LEU A 532 20.63 8.85 -4.97
N GLY A 533 21.15 7.76 -4.41
CA GLY A 533 20.74 6.37 -4.67
C GLY A 533 21.24 5.78 -6.00
N VAL A 534 22.23 6.38 -6.64
CA VAL A 534 22.86 5.93 -7.90
C VAL A 534 24.23 5.31 -7.59
N GLY A 535 24.31 3.99 -7.52
CA GLY A 535 25.45 3.30 -6.90
C GLY A 535 26.81 3.27 -7.63
N LEU A 536 27.07 4.08 -8.67
CA LEU A 536 28.35 4.02 -9.44
C LEU A 536 28.82 5.40 -9.97
N VAL A 537 30.12 5.67 -9.87
CA VAL A 537 30.80 6.86 -10.46
C VAL A 537 30.75 6.81 -12.00
N GLY A 538 30.41 7.94 -12.63
CA GLY A 538 30.31 8.07 -14.10
C GLY A 538 28.91 7.84 -14.68
N GLN A 539 27.86 7.74 -13.83
CA GLN A 539 26.48 7.71 -14.29
C GLN A 539 25.93 9.13 -14.50
N ILE A 540 25.29 9.34 -15.65
CA ILE A 540 24.54 10.55 -15.97
C ILE A 540 23.19 10.47 -15.25
N THR A 541 22.89 11.45 -14.40
CA THR A 541 21.61 11.56 -13.68
C THR A 541 20.61 12.33 -14.53
N LEU A 542 19.47 11.70 -14.82
CA LEU A 542 18.40 12.29 -15.62
C LEU A 542 17.30 12.82 -14.70
N ILE A 543 17.02 14.12 -14.77
CA ILE A 543 16.00 14.78 -13.96
C ILE A 543 14.95 15.38 -14.90
N PRO A 544 13.66 15.01 -14.76
CA PRO A 544 12.60 15.73 -15.43
C PRO A 544 12.40 17.09 -14.76
N TYR A 545 12.49 18.17 -15.54
CA TYR A 545 12.30 19.54 -15.11
C TYR A 545 11.14 20.17 -15.89
N ASN A 546 10.27 20.92 -15.19
CA ASN A 546 9.15 21.63 -15.81
C ASN A 546 9.30 23.12 -15.54
N SER A 547 9.53 23.91 -16.59
CA SER A 547 9.68 25.37 -16.51
C SER A 547 8.34 26.11 -16.46
N GLY A 548 7.23 25.41 -16.20
CA GLY A 548 5.87 25.94 -16.15
C GLY A 548 5.01 25.54 -17.34
N ASP A 549 5.57 25.54 -18.56
CA ASP A 549 4.83 25.33 -19.81
C ASP A 549 5.28 24.09 -20.61
N HIS A 550 6.41 23.47 -20.25
CA HIS A 550 6.98 22.33 -20.99
C HIS A 550 7.85 21.46 -20.08
N TRP A 551 7.83 20.15 -20.31
CA TRP A 551 8.67 19.18 -19.60
C TRP A 551 9.93 18.88 -20.40
N VAL A 552 11.07 19.04 -19.75
CA VAL A 552 12.38 18.79 -20.34
C VAL A 552 13.15 17.79 -19.49
N LEU A 553 13.95 16.95 -20.14
CA LEU A 553 14.86 16.05 -19.45
C LEU A 553 16.25 16.70 -19.35
N VAL A 554 16.73 16.90 -18.12
CA VAL A 554 18.06 17.44 -17.83
C VAL A 554 18.98 16.28 -17.47
N ALA A 555 20.12 16.20 -18.15
CA ALA A 555 21.11 15.15 -17.98
C ALA A 555 22.37 15.72 -17.31
N ILE A 556 22.63 15.33 -16.06
CA ILE A 556 23.75 15.82 -15.27
C ILE A 556 24.85 14.76 -15.27
N ASP A 557 25.98 15.09 -15.87
CA ASP A 557 27.20 14.31 -15.74
C ASP A 557 27.92 14.73 -14.45
N ILE A 558 27.73 13.90 -13.42
CA ILE A 558 28.25 14.15 -12.08
C ILE A 558 29.78 14.02 -12.03
N ALA A 559 30.38 13.27 -12.95
CA ALA A 559 31.83 13.06 -12.96
C ALA A 559 32.59 14.31 -13.46
N PHE A 560 31.98 15.07 -14.38
CA PHE A 560 32.59 16.26 -14.99
C PHE A 560 31.89 17.57 -14.64
N GLY A 561 30.77 17.53 -13.89
CA GLY A 561 29.99 18.70 -13.52
C GLY A 561 29.21 19.32 -14.70
N ASN A 562 29.10 18.59 -15.81
CA ASN A 562 28.42 19.08 -17.01
C ASN A 562 26.93 18.82 -16.93
N VAL A 563 26.12 19.79 -17.38
CA VAL A 563 24.67 19.63 -17.49
C VAL A 563 24.26 19.75 -18.95
N TYR A 564 23.61 18.71 -19.45
CA TYR A 564 23.09 18.62 -20.81
C TYR A 564 21.58 18.77 -20.80
N TYR A 565 21.06 19.60 -21.70
CA TYR A 565 19.64 19.85 -21.88
C TYR A 565 19.12 18.97 -23.02
N LEU A 566 18.18 18.06 -22.73
CA LEU A 566 17.60 17.16 -23.72
C LEU A 566 16.16 17.61 -24.04
N ASP A 567 16.04 18.69 -24.79
CA ASP A 567 14.80 19.17 -25.38
C ASP A 567 14.93 19.20 -26.90
N SER A 568 13.88 18.78 -27.60
CA SER A 568 13.84 18.79 -29.07
C SER A 568 13.02 19.96 -29.63
N LEU A 569 12.46 20.80 -28.76
CA LEU A 569 11.51 21.86 -29.12
C LEU A 569 12.02 23.29 -28.87
N GLY A 570 13.21 23.47 -28.28
CA GLY A 570 13.79 24.79 -28.02
C GLY A 570 15.32 24.78 -28.12
N ASP A 571 15.88 25.80 -28.79
CA ASP A 571 17.33 25.94 -29.01
C ASP A 571 18.07 26.62 -27.83
N ILE A 572 17.35 27.12 -26.82
CA ILE A 572 17.92 27.89 -25.70
C ILE A 572 17.25 27.48 -24.37
N PRO A 573 18.02 27.13 -23.32
CA PRO A 573 17.45 26.76 -22.02
C PRO A 573 16.78 27.96 -21.32
N PRO A 574 15.71 27.75 -20.53
CA PRO A 574 15.08 28.78 -19.71
C PRO A 574 16.07 29.45 -18.73
N PHE A 575 15.96 30.77 -18.54
CA PHE A 575 16.89 31.57 -17.73
C PHE A 575 16.93 31.15 -16.25
N ASP A 576 15.79 30.74 -15.70
CA ASP A 576 15.63 30.21 -14.35
C ASP A 576 16.34 28.86 -14.16
N LEU A 577 16.34 28.00 -15.19
CA LEU A 577 17.08 26.73 -15.16
C LEU A 577 18.60 26.97 -15.18
N GLN A 578 19.08 27.93 -15.97
CA GLN A 578 20.50 28.32 -15.99
C GLN A 578 20.95 28.80 -14.60
N VAL A 579 20.13 29.64 -13.93
CA VAL A 579 20.40 30.12 -12.57
C VAL A 579 20.43 28.98 -11.54
N ILE A 580 19.52 28.00 -11.63
CA ILE A 580 19.49 26.84 -10.74
C ILE A 580 20.73 25.95 -10.96
N VAL A 581 21.11 25.72 -12.21
CA VAL A 581 22.30 24.93 -12.57
C VAL A 581 23.58 25.63 -12.13
N ASP A 582 23.71 26.94 -12.36
CA ASP A 582 24.86 27.72 -11.94
C ASP A 582 24.98 27.77 -10.40
N GLN A 583 23.85 27.83 -9.69
CA GLN A 583 23.80 27.74 -8.22
C GLN A 583 24.18 26.34 -7.72
N LEU A 584 23.71 25.27 -8.37
CA LEU A 584 24.08 23.89 -8.03
C LEU A 584 25.56 23.62 -8.29
N SER A 585 26.09 24.10 -9.42
CA SER A 585 27.52 24.03 -9.75
C SER A 585 28.36 24.81 -8.73
N ALA A 586 27.94 26.03 -8.36
CA ALA A 586 28.62 26.81 -7.32
C ALA A 586 28.55 26.18 -5.92
N LEU A 587 27.47 25.46 -5.59
CA LEU A 587 27.31 24.71 -4.33
C LEU A 587 28.16 23.44 -4.31
N LEU A 588 28.29 22.76 -5.44
CA LEU A 588 29.17 21.60 -5.62
C LEU A 588 30.65 22.00 -5.51
N GLU A 589 31.03 23.17 -6.01
CA GLU A 589 32.40 23.69 -5.88
C GLU A 589 32.73 24.10 -4.42
N ARG A 590 31.76 24.64 -3.67
CA ARG A 590 32.01 25.19 -2.31
C ARG A 590 31.95 24.20 -1.15
N ASN A 591 31.58 22.93 -1.37
CA ASN A 591 31.64 21.88 -0.35
C ASN A 591 30.78 22.16 0.92
N GLU A 592 29.74 22.99 0.82
CA GLU A 592 28.86 23.40 1.94
C GLU A 592 27.49 22.67 1.93
N LEU A 593 27.49 21.36 1.67
CA LEU A 593 26.29 20.53 1.77
C LEU A 593 26.24 19.84 3.14
N TYR A 594 25.99 20.63 4.20
CA TYR A 594 25.71 20.10 5.55
C TYR A 594 24.28 20.36 6.05
N TYR A 595 23.43 21.09 5.32
CA TYR A 595 22.10 21.49 5.83
C TYR A 595 20.90 21.32 4.89
N VAL A 596 21.01 20.57 3.79
CA VAL A 596 19.83 20.18 3.00
C VAL A 596 19.78 18.66 2.84
N LEU A 597 19.56 17.98 3.96
CA LEU A 597 19.02 16.62 4.00
C LEU A 597 18.04 16.57 5.15
N ILE A 598 16.75 16.67 4.81
CA ILE A 598 15.64 15.82 5.27
C ILE A 598 14.38 16.37 4.61
N GLY A 599 13.73 15.52 3.80
CA GLY A 599 12.33 15.69 3.45
C GLY A 599 12.02 15.71 1.95
N CYS A 600 12.27 14.62 1.21
CA CYS A 600 11.44 14.20 0.05
C CYS A 600 11.82 12.80 -0.47
N VAL A 601 11.69 11.78 0.38
CA VAL A 601 11.30 10.42 -0.08
C VAL A 601 9.86 10.09 0.33
N CYS A 602 9.23 10.96 1.12
CA CYS A 602 7.78 11.00 1.30
C CYS A 602 7.26 12.23 0.55
N MET A 603 6.66 12.05 -0.65
CA MET A 603 5.54 12.84 -1.22
C MET A 603 5.40 12.77 -2.77
N SER A 604 6.30 12.16 -3.56
CA SER A 604 6.16 12.17 -5.04
C SER A 604 5.31 11.04 -5.65
N MET A 605 4.92 10.02 -4.86
CA MET A 605 3.75 9.19 -5.20
C MET A 605 2.44 9.99 -5.25
N LEU A 606 2.41 11.23 -4.73
CA LEU A 606 1.27 12.13 -4.88
C LEU A 606 1.23 12.84 -6.24
N ALA A 607 2.36 12.97 -6.95
CA ALA A 607 2.41 13.64 -8.26
C ALA A 607 2.09 12.71 -9.44
N HIS A 608 2.30 11.39 -9.28
CA HIS A 608 1.86 10.41 -10.28
C HIS A 608 0.33 10.35 -10.41
N LEU A 609 -0.41 10.88 -9.43
CA LEU A 609 -1.87 10.88 -9.38
C LEU A 609 -2.54 12.20 -9.80
N ILE A 610 -1.82 13.33 -9.90
CA ILE A 610 -2.47 14.62 -10.25
C ILE A 610 -2.34 14.97 -11.74
N SER A 611 -1.32 14.54 -12.47
CA SER A 611 -1.12 15.01 -13.86
C SER A 611 -1.80 14.16 -14.95
N LYS A 612 -2.29 12.94 -14.68
CA LYS A 612 -2.99 12.14 -15.71
C LYS A 612 -4.45 12.54 -15.96
N LEU A 613 -5.00 13.51 -15.23
CA LEU A 613 -6.39 13.94 -15.42
C LEU A 613 -6.56 15.46 -15.20
N THR A 614 -6.10 16.25 -16.16
CA THR A 614 -6.87 17.43 -16.59
C THR A 614 -6.61 17.69 -18.07
N ILE A 615 -7.56 17.25 -18.92
CA ILE A 615 -8.14 17.95 -20.08
C ILE A 615 -7.12 18.56 -21.08
N SER A 616 -7.13 18.15 -22.35
CA SER A 616 -8.00 18.73 -23.39
C SER A 616 -7.92 17.88 -24.67
N ILE A 617 -9.04 17.64 -25.36
CA ILE A 617 -9.48 18.40 -26.56
C ILE A 617 -8.43 18.38 -27.66
#